data_AF-A0A242K962-F1
#
_entry.id   AF-A0A242K962-F1
#
_cell.length_a   1.000
_cell.length_b   1.000
_cell.length_c   1.000
_cell.angle_alpha   90.00
_cell.angle_beta   90.00
_cell.angle_gamma   90.00
#
_symmetry.space_group_name_H-M   'P 1'
#
loop_
_entity.id
_entity.type
_entity.pdbx_description
1 polymer ?
#
loop_
_entity_poly.entity_id
_entity_poly.type
_entity_poly.pdbx_seq_one_letter_code
_entity_poly.pdbx_strand_id
1 'polypeptide(L)'
;MKERALLIIHGFGGNEQEIFYLHDYLQQQNMESFWIRLTGHDGVKKHFAKATYLDWLNDVEQKIMELEQEYRHITCIGFSMGGLLTIQQS
;
A
#
# COMPACT_ATOMS: atom_id res chain seq x y z
N MET A 1 -9.60 -0.90 19.51
CA MET A 1 -8.80 -0.25 18.46
C MET A 1 -7.35 -0.25 18.88
N LYS A 2 -6.47 -0.74 18.01
CA LYS A 2 -5.01 -0.66 18.12
C LYS A 2 -4.53 0.77 17.81
N GLU A 3 -3.33 1.13 18.26
CA GLU A 3 -2.88 2.53 18.14
C GLU A 3 -2.49 2.93 16.71
N ARG A 4 -1.66 2.14 16.02
CA ARG A 4 -1.14 2.51 14.70
C ARG A 4 -0.94 1.32 13.77
N ALA A 5 -1.28 1.50 12.50
CA ALA A 5 -0.88 0.63 11.39
C ALA A 5 -0.01 1.40 10.39
N LEU A 6 0.95 0.69 9.78
CA LEU A 6 1.81 1.21 8.72
C LEU A 6 1.41 0.59 7.38
N LEU A 7 0.91 1.37 6.42
CA LEU A 7 0.54 0.87 5.10
C LEU A 7 1.65 1.19 4.09
N ILE A 8 2.25 0.16 3.49
CA ILE A 8 3.36 0.30 2.54
C ILE A 8 2.86 0.09 1.11
N ILE A 9 3.21 1.02 0.21
CA ILE A 9 2.73 1.06 -1.19
C ILE A 9 3.94 1.04 -2.14
N HIS A 10 3.97 0.05 -3.05
CA HIS A 10 5.04 -0.14 -4.03
C HIS A 10 4.98 0.86 -5.20
N GLY A 11 6.01 0.84 -6.06
CA GLY A 11 6.13 1.72 -7.22
C GLY A 11 5.39 1.25 -8.47
N PHE A 12 5.42 2.08 -9.53
CA PHE A 12 4.84 1.77 -10.85
C PHE A 12 5.56 0.60 -11.51
N GLY A 13 4.80 -0.43 -11.91
CA GLY A 13 5.36 -1.66 -12.49
C GLY A 13 6.12 -2.53 -11.48
N GLY A 14 6.15 -2.12 -10.22
CA GLY A 14 6.70 -2.87 -9.10
C GLY A 14 5.75 -3.94 -8.59
N ASN A 15 6.12 -4.55 -7.46
CA ASN A 15 5.31 -5.52 -6.75
C ASN A 15 5.76 -5.60 -5.28
N GLU A 16 5.20 -6.54 -4.54
CA GLU A 16 5.49 -6.72 -3.11
C GLU A 16 6.97 -6.96 -2.76
N GLN A 17 7.80 -7.47 -3.69
CA GLN A 17 9.23 -7.72 -3.45
C GLN A 17 10.00 -6.43 -3.19
N GLU A 18 9.56 -5.29 -3.70
CA GLU A 18 10.18 -3.98 -3.44
C GLU A 18 10.04 -3.54 -1.98
N ILE A 19 9.02 -4.04 -1.29
CA ILE A 19 8.60 -3.52 0.01
C ILE A 19 8.71 -4.55 1.14
N PHE A 20 8.87 -5.84 0.83
CA PHE A 20 8.99 -6.91 1.82
C PHE A 20 10.13 -6.71 2.82
N TYR A 21 11.29 -6.22 2.38
CA TYR A 21 12.39 -5.95 3.31
C TYR A 21 12.00 -4.93 4.40
N LEU A 22 11.28 -3.87 4.03
CA LEU A 22 10.80 -2.87 4.98
C LEU A 22 9.68 -3.44 5.86
N HIS A 23 8.73 -4.16 5.26
CA HIS A 23 7.65 -4.82 5.99
C HIS A 23 8.17 -5.74 7.09
N ASP A 24 9.09 -6.65 6.74
CA ASP A 24 9.67 -7.62 7.66
C ASP A 24 10.46 -6.92 8.78
N TYR A 25 11.23 -5.89 8.44
CA TYR A 25 11.95 -5.10 9.44
C TYR A 25 10.99 -4.46 10.45
N LEU A 26 9.90 -3.84 9.97
CA LEU A 26 8.91 -3.20 10.85
C LEU A 26 8.20 -4.23 11.76
N GLN A 27 7.82 -5.39 11.20
CA GLN A 27 7.23 -6.48 11.98
C GLN A 27 8.18 -6.97 13.08
N GLN A 28 9.48 -7.13 12.78
CA GLN A 28 10.50 -7.49 13.78
C GLN A 28 10.67 -6.45 14.89
N GLN A 29 10.37 -5.19 14.62
CA GLN A 29 10.33 -4.12 15.63
C GLN A 29 8.99 -4.03 16.37
N ASN A 30 8.10 -5.02 16.23
CA ASN A 30 6.73 -5.03 16.76
C ASN A 30 5.86 -3.86 16.24
N MET A 31 6.13 -3.39 15.03
CA MET A 31 5.32 -2.39 14.35
C MET A 31 4.43 -3.08 13.32
N GLU A 32 3.10 -3.02 13.53
CA GLU A 32 2.14 -3.65 12.63
C GLU A 32 2.12 -2.93 11.27
N SER A 33 2.76 -3.56 10.29
CA SER A 33 2.81 -3.08 8.91
C SER A 33 2.01 -3.97 7.96
N PHE A 34 1.48 -3.35 6.93
CA PHE A 34 0.61 -3.92 5.91
C PHE A 34 1.07 -3.44 4.54
N TRP A 35 0.62 -4.12 3.51
CA TRP A 35 0.89 -3.73 2.14
C TRP A 35 -0.29 -4.11 1.24
N ILE A 36 -0.31 -3.57 0.04
CA ILE A 36 -1.29 -3.87 -1.00
C ILE A 36 -0.61 -4.21 -2.30
N ARG A 37 -1.29 -5.03 -3.10
CA ARG A 37 -0.98 -5.17 -4.52
C ARG A 37 -1.95 -4.29 -5.29
N LEU A 38 -1.41 -3.31 -6.01
CA LEU A 38 -2.22 -2.41 -6.81
C LEU A 38 -2.84 -3.14 -8.02
N THR A 39 -4.02 -2.70 -8.42
CA THR A 39 -4.74 -3.21 -9.59
C THR A 39 -3.84 -3.24 -10.81
N GLY A 40 -3.81 -4.38 -11.49
CA GLY A 40 -2.96 -4.64 -12.65
C GLY A 40 -1.50 -4.99 -12.34
N HIS A 41 -1.03 -4.91 -11.09
CA HIS A 41 0.34 -5.28 -10.69
C HIS A 41 0.43 -6.75 -10.23
N ASP A 42 -0.20 -7.65 -10.98
CA ASP A 42 -0.24 -9.11 -10.72
C ASP A 42 0.76 -9.89 -11.60
N GLY A 43 1.65 -9.17 -12.29
CA GLY A 43 2.60 -9.74 -13.26
C GLY A 43 2.02 -9.96 -14.66
N VAL A 44 0.72 -9.73 -14.88
CA VAL A 44 0.08 -9.89 -16.19
C VAL A 44 0.04 -8.55 -16.92
N LYS A 45 0.89 -8.38 -17.95
CA LYS A 45 1.00 -7.14 -18.75
C LYS A 45 -0.33 -6.59 -19.26
N LYS A 46 -1.27 -7.47 -19.63
CA LYS A 46 -2.60 -7.08 -20.14
C LYS A 46 -3.48 -6.46 -19.05
N HIS A 47 -3.35 -6.90 -17.80
CA HIS A 47 -4.08 -6.33 -16.68
C HIS A 47 -3.47 -4.98 -16.31
N PHE A 48 -2.14 -4.92 -16.22
CA PHE A 48 -1.40 -3.67 -16.02
C PHE A 48 -1.77 -2.59 -17.06
N ALA A 49 -1.81 -2.95 -18.34
CA ALA A 49 -2.14 -2.02 -19.41
C ALA A 49 -3.59 -1.50 -19.39
N LYS A 50 -4.48 -2.15 -18.63
CA LYS A 50 -5.87 -1.72 -18.45
C LYS A 50 -6.10 -0.93 -17.17
N ALA A 51 -5.20 -1.05 -16.19
CA ALA A 51 -5.32 -0.36 -14.93
C ALA A 51 -5.10 1.14 -15.11
N THR A 52 -5.85 1.92 -14.35
CA THR A 52 -5.80 3.37 -14.30
C THR A 52 -5.30 3.84 -12.95
N TYR A 53 -4.87 5.11 -12.87
CA TYR A 53 -4.47 5.68 -11.58
C TYR A 53 -5.65 5.76 -10.59
N LEU A 54 -6.89 5.85 -11.08
CA LEU A 54 -8.10 5.84 -10.24
C LEU A 54 -8.28 4.47 -9.58
N ASP A 55 -7.97 3.38 -10.28
CA ASP A 55 -8.00 2.04 -9.69
C ASP A 55 -7.01 1.97 -8.52
N TRP A 56 -5.79 2.48 -8.71
CA TRP A 56 -4.77 2.49 -7.65
C TRP A 56 -5.14 3.37 -6.46
N LEU A 57 -5.79 4.52 -6.68
CA LEU A 57 -6.30 5.35 -5.59
C LEU A 57 -7.37 4.61 -4.79
N ASN A 58 -8.31 3.95 -5.48
CA ASN A 58 -9.38 3.17 -4.86
C ASN A 58 -8.81 1.98 -4.06
N ASP A 59 -7.79 1.28 -4.57
CA ASP A 59 -7.15 0.18 -3.85
C ASP A 59 -6.55 0.64 -2.51
N VAL A 60 -5.89 1.80 -2.51
CA VAL A 60 -5.30 2.39 -1.32
C VAL A 60 -6.38 2.87 -0.34
N GLU A 61 -7.41 3.55 -0.85
CA GLU A 61 -8.53 4.06 -0.03
C GLU A 61 -9.28 2.90 0.65
N GLN A 62 -9.59 1.84 -0.09
CA GLN A 62 -10.22 0.63 0.46
C GLN A 62 -9.37 0.01 1.56
N LYS A 63 -8.04 -0.02 1.38
CA LYS A 63 -7.18 -0.59 2.41
C LYS A 63 -7.11 0.29 3.66
N ILE A 64 -7.09 1.61 3.50
CA ILE A 64 -7.15 2.54 4.62
C ILE A 64 -8.46 2.34 5.39
N MET A 65 -9.61 2.31 4.71
CA MET A 65 -10.92 2.07 5.33
C MET A 65 -10.99 0.74 6.11
N GLU A 66 -10.38 -0.33 5.57
CA GLU A 66 -10.23 -1.60 6.27
C GLU A 66 -9.44 -1.44 7.57
N LEU A 67 -8.28 -0.79 7.51
CA LEU A 67 -7.42 -0.63 8.68
C LEU A 67 -8.04 0.30 9.71
N GLU A 68 -8.80 1.32 9.31
CA GLU A 68 -9.51 2.22 10.22
C GLU A 68 -10.57 1.50 11.08
N GLN A 69 -11.04 0.31 10.69
CA GLN A 69 -11.90 -0.51 11.54
C GLN A 69 -11.19 -1.02 12.79
N GLU A 70 -9.86 -1.18 12.71
CA GLU A 70 -9.05 -1.79 13.77
C GLU A 70 -8.07 -0.81 14.42
N TYR A 71 -7.61 0.22 13.71
CA TYR A 71 -6.51 1.11 14.10
C TYR A 71 -6.94 2.57 14.19
N ARG A 72 -6.38 3.29 15.17
CA ARG A 72 -6.64 4.72 15.38
C ARG A 72 -5.86 5.62 14.42
N HIS A 73 -4.64 5.24 14.07
CA HIS A 73 -3.76 6.04 13.21
C HIS A 73 -3.21 5.18 12.08
N ILE A 74 -3.39 5.62 10.84
CA ILE A 74 -2.77 4.99 9.68
C ILE A 74 -1.62 5.87 9.22
N THR A 75 -0.44 5.27 9.02
CA THR A 75 0.71 5.95 8.41
C THR A 75 1.04 5.27 7.10
N CYS A 76 0.88 6.00 6.01
CA CYS A 76 1.22 5.51 4.68
C CYS A 76 2.70 5.76 4.37
N ILE A 77 3.37 4.76 3.81
CA ILE A 77 4.76 4.78 3.38
C ILE A 77 4.77 4.36 1.90
N GLY A 78 5.33 5.19 1.02
CA GLY A 78 5.29 4.92 -0.41
C GLY A 78 6.64 5.10 -1.09
N PHE A 79 6.93 4.23 -2.08
CA PHE A 79 8.09 4.35 -2.95
C PHE A 79 7.67 4.82 -4.35
N SER A 80 8.37 5.83 -4.91
CA SER A 80 8.11 6.35 -6.26
C SER A 80 6.62 6.72 -6.45
N MET A 81 5.92 6.09 -7.40
CA MET A 81 4.46 6.25 -7.58
C MET A 81 3.67 5.98 -6.30
N GLY A 82 4.06 4.98 -5.50
CA GLY A 82 3.44 4.71 -4.20
C GLY A 82 3.52 5.92 -3.26
N GLY A 83 4.60 6.70 -3.32
CA GLY A 83 4.74 7.95 -2.58
C GLY A 83 3.73 9.00 -3.01
N LEU A 84 3.51 9.15 -4.33
CA LEU A 84 2.47 10.04 -4.86
C LEU A 84 1.07 9.61 -4.40
N LEU A 85 0.80 8.30 -4.37
CA LEU A 85 -0.46 7.76 -3.85
C LEU A 85 -0.65 8.12 -2.37
N THR A 86 0.40 8.09 -1.54
CA THR A 86 0.28 8.52 -0.13
C THR A 86 -0.13 9.97 0.04
N ILE A 87 0.29 10.85 -0.87
CA ILE A 87 0.02 12.30 -0.82
C ILE A 87 -1.39 12.62 -1.33
N GLN A 88 -1.90 11.82 -2.28
CA GLN A 88 -3.23 12.02 -2.87
C GLN A 88 -4.38 11.57 -1.95
N GLN A 89 -4.12 10.68 -0.99
CA GLN A 89 -5.12 10.30 0.00
C GLN A 89 -5.52 11.52 0.84
N SER A 90 -6.83 11.78 0.92
CA SER A 90 -7.43 12.95 1.60
C SER A 90 -8.14 12.54 2.87
#